data_AF-A0A103EG00-F1
#
_entry.id   AF-A0A103EG00-F1
#
_cell.length_a   1.000
_cell.length_b   1.000
_cell.length_c   1.000
_cell.angle_alpha   90.00
_cell.angle_beta   90.00
_cell.angle_gamma   90.00
#
_symmetry.space_group_name_H-M   'P 1'
#
loop_
_entity.id
_entity.type
_entity.pdbx_description
1 polymer ?
#
loop_
_entity_poly.entity_id
_entity_poly.type
_entity_poly.pdbx_seq_one_letter_code
_entity_poly.pdbx_strand_id
1 'polypeptide(L)' 'MAIYARIYEGAVVEIIHPMLDDEGSEIPIGQRYTRELVESMVDVTDVEPRPDLRWTAEQISGAWVFSTPN' A
#
# COMPACT_ATOMS: atom_id res chain seq x y z
N MET A 1 3.22 -8.89 -8.58
CA MET A 1 1.89 -8.49 -8.08
C MET A 1 2.08 -7.72 -6.80
N ALA A 2 2.26 -6.42 -6.96
CA ALA A 2 2.52 -5.52 -5.86
C ALA A 2 1.21 -5.07 -5.20
N ILE A 3 1.20 -5.04 -3.88
CA ILE A 3 0.10 -4.50 -3.08
C ILE A 3 0.63 -3.25 -2.40
N TYR A 4 -0.09 -2.14 -2.55
CA TYR A 4 0.28 -0.88 -1.92
C TYR A 4 -0.75 -0.49 -0.88
N ALA A 5 -0.30 0.16 0.19
CA ALA A 5 -1.16 0.79 1.18
C ALA A 5 -1.01 2.30 1.09
N ARG A 6 -2.12 3.04 1.13
CA ARG A 6 -2.10 4.48 1.36
C ARG A 6 -2.28 4.75 2.84
N ILE A 7 -1.37 5.56 3.39
CA ILE A 7 -1.35 5.90 4.80
C ILE A 7 -1.74 7.36 4.96
N TYR A 8 -2.66 7.65 5.87
CA TYR A 8 -3.06 8.99 6.23
C TYR A 8 -3.24 9.08 7.74
N GLU A 9 -2.61 10.08 8.36
CA GLU A 9 -2.66 10.32 9.82
C GLU A 9 -2.38 9.05 10.67
N GLY A 10 -1.40 8.24 10.23
CA GLY A 10 -0.99 7.03 10.96
C GLY A 10 -1.93 5.83 10.80
N ALA A 11 -2.85 5.86 9.83
CA ALA A 11 -3.74 4.73 9.54
C ALA A 11 -3.71 4.35 8.06
N VAL A 12 -3.89 3.06 7.77
CA VAL A 12 -4.15 2.56 6.42
C VAL A 12 -5.55 2.97 6.00
N VAL A 13 -5.65 3.84 5.00
CA VAL A 13 -6.95 4.33 4.50
C VAL A 13 -7.37 3.67 3.18
N GLU A 14 -6.43 3.05 2.48
CA GLU A 14 -6.69 2.37 1.21
C GLU A 14 -5.70 1.23 1.00
N ILE A 15 -6.19 0.10 0.49
CA ILE A 15 -5.37 -1.01 -0.02
C ILE A 15 -5.55 -1.05 -1.53
N ILE A 16 -4.44 -0.92 -2.25
CA ILE A 16 -4.41 -0.94 -3.70
C ILE A 16 -3.93 -2.31 -4.16
N HIS A 17 -4.87 -3.08 -4.69
CA HIS A 17 -4.58 -4.39 -5.26
C HIS A 17 -3.92 -4.29 -6.65
N PRO A 18 -3.18 -5.33 -7.05
CA PRO A 18 -2.70 -5.47 -8.42
C PRO A 18 -3.85 -5.35 -9.42
N MET A 19 -3.59 -4.71 -10.55
CA MET A 19 -4.52 -4.65 -11.68
C MET A 19 -3.82 -5.25 -12.88
N LEU A 20 -4.51 -6.12 -13.59
CA LEU A 20 -3.99 -6.79 -14.79
C LEU A 20 -4.57 -6.13 -16.04
N ASP A 21 -3.79 -6.12 -17.12
CA ASP A 21 -4.29 -5.81 -18.45
C ASP A 21 -5.00 -7.03 -19.09
N ASP A 22 -5.46 -6.88 -20.33
CA ASP A 22 -6.17 -7.92 -21.07
C ASP A 22 -5.27 -9.14 -21.39
N GLU A 23 -3.95 -9.00 -21.28
CA GLU A 23 -2.96 -10.07 -21.47
C GLU A 23 -2.59 -10.76 -20.15
N GLY A 24 -3.14 -10.32 -19.02
CA GLY A 24 -2.86 -10.84 -17.69
C GLY A 24 -1.57 -10.30 -17.07
N SER A 25 -0.95 -9.29 -17.67
CA SER A 25 0.25 -8.63 -17.13
C SER A 25 -0.13 -7.54 -16.13
N GLU A 26 0.64 -7.41 -15.05
CA GLU A 26 0.39 -6.38 -14.05
C GLU A 26 0.67 -4.97 -14.60
N ILE A 27 -0.32 -4.10 -14.50
CA ILE A 27 -0.21 -2.68 -14.85
C ILE A 27 0.55 -1.96 -13.72
N PRO A 28 1.71 -1.35 -13.98
CA PRO A 28 2.48 -0.64 -12.97
C PRO A 28 1.67 0.46 -12.28
N ILE A 29 1.85 0.62 -10.97
CA ILE A 29 1.10 1.61 -10.17
C ILE A 29 1.26 3.05 -10.70
N GLY A 30 2.44 3.39 -11.23
CA GLY A 30 2.73 4.69 -11.84
C GLY A 30 2.01 4.97 -13.17
N GLN A 31 1.42 3.95 -13.80
CA GLN A 31 0.54 4.12 -14.96
C GLN A 31 -0.93 4.24 -14.57
N ARG A 32 -1.29 3.84 -13.35
CA ARG A 32 -2.66 3.82 -12.82
C ARG A 32 -3.02 5.11 -12.08
N TYR A 33 -2.04 5.76 -11.46
CA TYR A 33 -2.22 6.91 -10.58
C TYR A 33 -1.18 8.00 -10.85
N THR A 34 -1.45 9.22 -10.38
CA THR A 34 -0.48 10.32 -10.51
C THR A 34 0.76 10.06 -9.66
N ARG A 35 1.88 10.68 -10.04
CA ARG A 35 3.15 10.54 -9.32
C ARG A 35 3.03 10.90 -7.84
N GLU A 36 2.33 11.99 -7.53
CA GLU A 36 2.15 12.48 -6.16
C GLU A 36 1.41 11.47 -5.31
N LEU A 37 0.39 10.80 -5.88
CA LEU A 37 -0.35 9.77 -5.17
C LEU A 37 0.51 8.53 -4.96
N VAL A 38 1.26 8.09 -5.97
CA VAL A 38 2.18 6.94 -5.86
C VAL A 38 3.28 7.18 -4.83
N GLU A 39 3.85 8.38 -4.77
CA GLU A 39 4.85 8.75 -3.77
C GLU A 39 4.30 8.74 -2.33
N SER A 40 2.98 8.85 -2.15
CA SER A 40 2.30 8.72 -0.85
C SER A 40 1.95 7.29 -0.46
N MET A 41 2.15 6.32 -1.36
CA MET A 41 1.86 4.91 -1.10
C MET A 41 3.08 4.17 -0.56
N VAL A 42 2.82 3.10 0.19
CA VAL A 42 3.83 2.19 0.73
C VAL A 42 3.65 0.83 0.11
N ASP A 43 4.73 0.24 -0.38
CA ASP A 43 4.74 -1.16 -0.82
C ASP A 43 4.58 -2.08 0.40
N VAL A 44 3.52 -2.89 0.41
CA VAL A 44 3.19 -3.84 1.48
C VAL A 44 3.09 -5.27 0.95
N THR A 45 3.70 -5.55 -0.21
CA THR A 45 3.63 -6.86 -0.88
C THR A 45 4.11 -8.00 0.01
N ASP A 46 5.25 -7.79 0.68
CA ASP A 46 5.92 -8.77 1.53
C ASP A 46 5.82 -8.45 3.02
N VAL A 47 4.89 -7.56 3.42
CA VAL A 47 4.68 -7.21 4.82
C VAL A 47 3.81 -8.27 5.50
N GLU A 48 4.29 -8.82 6.61
CA GLU A 48 3.57 -9.77 7.44
C GLU A 48 3.46 -9.29 8.90
N PRO A 49 2.25 -9.34 9.51
CA PRO A 49 0.97 -9.68 8.90
C PRO A 49 0.53 -8.64 7.84
N ARG A 50 -0.20 -9.11 6.81
CA ARG A 50 -0.65 -8.24 5.71
C ARG A 50 -1.54 -7.13 6.26
N PRO A 51 -1.18 -5.84 6.06
CA PRO A 51 -2.01 -4.73 6.52
C PRO A 51 -3.38 -4.72 5.83
N ASP A 52 -4.39 -4.25 6.56
CA ASP A 52 -5.75 -4.06 6.04
C ASP A 52 -6.23 -2.64 6.38
N LEU A 53 -7.39 -2.27 5.84
CA LEU A 53 -8.04 -1.00 6.11
C LEU A 53 -8.16 -0.74 7.62
N ARG A 54 -7.90 0.51 8.00
CA ARG A 54 -7.93 1.04 9.38
C ARG A 54 -6.86 0.50 10.31
N TRP A 55 -5.94 -0.33 9.84
CA TRP A 55 -4.77 -0.71 10.64
C TRP A 55 -3.92 0.51 10.95
N THR A 56 -3.31 0.51 12.13
CA THR A 56 -2.36 1.54 12.53
C THR A 56 -1.07 1.35 11.74
N ALA A 57 -0.49 2.43 11.26
CA ALA A 57 0.76 2.45 10.53
C ALA A 57 1.70 3.49 11.13
N GLU A 58 2.86 3.04 11.60
CA GLU A 58 3.87 3.87 12.25
C GLU A 58 5.21 3.72 11.54
N GLN A 59 5.95 4.81 11.42
CA GLN A 59 7.30 4.77 10.87
C GLN A 59 8.32 4.67 12.01
N ILE A 60 8.96 3.50 12.14
CA ILE A 60 9.97 3.22 13.16
C ILE A 60 11.32 3.06 12.47
N SER A 61 12.26 3.95 12.75
CA SER A 61 13.62 3.94 12.17
C SER A 61 13.64 3.89 10.63
N GLY A 62 12.66 4.54 9.98
CA GLY A 62 12.54 4.60 8.52
C GLY A 62 11.77 3.43 7.88
N ALA A 63 11.38 2.42 8.65
CA ALA A 63 10.54 1.31 8.20
C ALA A 63 9.09 1.50 8.66
N TRP A 64 8.13 1.07 7.85
CA TRP A 64 6.72 1.04 8.25
C TRP A 64 6.42 -0.21 9.06
N VAL A 65 5.77 -0.02 10.20
CA VAL A 65 5.26 -1.07 11.08
C VAL A 65 3.75 -0.94 11.14
N PHE A 66 3.06 -2.07 10.95
CA PHE A 66 1.60 -2.12 10.90
C PHE A 66 1.06 -2.97 12.05
N SER A 67 -0.03 -2.52 12.65
CA SER A 67 -0.72 -3.26 13.72
C SER A 67 -2.23 -3.18 13.54
N THR A 68 -2.93 -4.20 14.04
CA THR A 68 -4.38 -4.24 13.99
C THR A 68 -4.98 -3.03 14.72
N PRO A 69 -6.14 -2.53 14.29
CA PRO A 69 -6.84 -1.48 15.02
C PRO A 69 -7.13 -1.94 16.46
N ASN A 70 -6.98 -1.03 17.43
CA ASN A 70 -7.41 -1.26 18.82
C ASN A 70 -8.94 -1.25 18.96
#